data_AF-A0A9P6W217-F1
#
_entry.id   AF-A0A9P6W217-F1
#
_cell.length_a   1.000
_cell.length_b   1.000
_cell.length_c   1.000
_cell.angle_alpha   90.00
_cell.angle_beta   90.00
_cell.angle_gamma   90.00
#
_symmetry.space_group_name_H-M   'P 1'
#
loop_
_entity.id
_entity.type
_entity.pdbx_description
1 polymer ?
#
loop_
_entity_poly.entity_id
_entity_poly.type
_entity_poly.pdbx_seq_one_letter_code
_entity_poly.pdbx_strand_id
1 'polypeptide(L)'
;MSRASKITFALSCVFCVTTVIGVHIVQDMERNTLHQGPIKDAKRVAEKKAEKAEEQQIKKSLPSSGLDEAAKQKKRNFNKNDHDFQQELKKKYTAIQPLTGEVVTKDGEVVKK
;
A
#
# COMPACT_ATOMS: atom_id res chain seq x y z
N MET A 1 30.08 -22.12 55.85
CA MET A 1 29.62 -22.41 54.47
C MET A 1 30.82 -22.63 53.56
N SER A 2 30.83 -23.74 52.81
CA SER A 2 31.91 -24.07 51.87
C SER A 2 32.07 -22.99 50.79
N ARG A 3 33.32 -22.72 50.38
CA ARG A 3 33.66 -21.72 49.34
C ARG A 3 32.99 -22.06 48.01
N ALA A 4 32.88 -23.34 47.68
CA ALA A 4 32.21 -23.82 46.46
C ALA A 4 30.72 -23.43 46.42
N SER A 5 30.02 -23.57 47.54
CA SER A 5 28.59 -23.25 47.63
C SER A 5 28.29 -21.76 47.49
N LYS A 6 29.22 -20.88 47.91
CA LYS A 6 29.07 -19.43 47.71
C LYS A 6 29.26 -19.03 46.24
N ILE A 7 30.18 -19.72 45.55
CA ILE A 7 30.45 -19.47 44.13
C ILE A 7 29.25 -19.90 43.29
N THR A 8 28.71 -21.10 43.50
CA THR A 8 27.54 -21.58 42.75
C THR A 8 26.32 -20.69 42.99
N PHE A 9 26.10 -20.26 44.24
CA PHE A 9 25.03 -19.34 44.58
C PHE A 9 25.18 -18.00 43.85
N ALA A 10 26.37 -17.37 43.92
CA ALA A 10 26.61 -16.10 43.23
C ALA A 10 26.45 -16.22 41.70
N LEU A 11 26.95 -17.31 41.12
CA LEU A 11 26.87 -17.55 39.68
C LEU A 11 25.41 -17.78 39.25
N SER A 12 24.61 -18.45 40.06
CA SER A 12 23.17 -18.61 39.81
C SER A 12 22.41 -17.28 39.85
N CYS A 13 22.75 -16.39 40.79
CA CYS A 13 22.16 -15.06 40.87
C CYS A 13 22.53 -14.21 39.64
N VAL A 14 23.81 -14.23 39.24
CA VAL A 14 24.27 -13.49 38.05
C VAL A 14 23.59 -14.04 36.79
N PHE A 15 23.56 -15.36 36.62
CA PHE A 15 22.89 -15.99 35.48
C PHE A 15 21.42 -15.56 35.40
N CYS A 16 20.70 -15.61 36.53
CA CYS A 16 19.29 -15.22 36.58
C CYS A 16 19.09 -13.74 36.17
N VAL A 17 19.89 -12.82 36.69
CA VAL A 17 19.81 -11.38 36.33
C VAL A 17 20.12 -11.17 34.85
N THR A 18 21.16 -11.84 34.32
CA THR A 18 21.52 -11.72 32.90
C THR A 18 20.41 -12.21 31.98
N THR A 19 19.74 -13.31 32.35
CA THR A 19 18.60 -13.83 31.57
C THR A 19 17.45 -12.83 31.55
N VAL A 20 17.09 -12.23 32.69
CA VAL A 20 16.00 -11.25 32.76
C VAL A 20 16.29 -10.01 31.90
N ILE A 21 17.51 -9.47 31.99
CA ILE A 21 17.92 -8.32 31.16
C ILE A 21 17.89 -8.69 29.67
N GLY A 22 18.43 -9.86 29.32
CA GLY A 22 18.45 -10.34 27.94
C GLY A 22 17.05 -10.45 27.33
N VAL A 23 16.08 -10.98 28.09
CA VAL A 23 14.69 -11.09 27.63
C VAL A 23 14.07 -9.73 27.37
N HIS A 24 14.29 -8.74 28.24
CA HIS A 24 13.78 -7.39 28.02
C HIS A 24 14.38 -6.72 26.79
N ILE A 25 15.68 -6.90 26.55
CA ILE A 25 16.33 -6.39 25.33
C ILE A 25 15.69 -7.00 24.08
N VAL A 26 15.49 -8.32 24.06
CA VAL A 26 14.87 -9.01 22.90
C VAL A 26 13.43 -8.55 22.69
N GLN A 27 12.65 -8.39 23.76
CA GLN A 27 11.28 -7.87 23.68
C GLN A 27 11.22 -6.46 23.08
N ASP A 28 12.15 -5.57 23.48
CA ASP A 28 12.23 -4.23 22.92
C ASP A 28 12.65 -4.23 21.44
N MET A 29 13.56 -5.12 21.05
CA MET A 29 13.96 -5.30 19.65
C MET A 29 12.80 -5.78 18.77
N GLU A 30 12.01 -6.73 19.26
CA GLU A 30 10.81 -7.22 18.57
C GLU A 30 9.76 -6.12 18.43
N ARG A 31 9.50 -5.36 19.51
CA ARG A 31 8.56 -4.24 19.51
C ARG A 31 8.98 -3.13 18.53
N ASN A 32 10.27 -2.78 18.51
CA ASN A 32 10.80 -1.78 17.59
C ASN A 32 10.76 -2.26 16.13
N THR A 33 10.90 -3.56 15.89
CA THR A 33 10.80 -4.17 14.55
C THR A 33 9.36 -4.19 14.04
N LEU A 34 8.37 -4.42 14.92
CA LEU A 34 6.96 -4.42 14.57
C LEU A 34 6.51 -3.06 13.96
N HIS A 35 7.09 -1.96 14.42
CA HIS A 35 6.79 -0.61 13.92
C HIS A 35 7.55 -0.25 12.63
N GLN A 36 8.46 -1.10 12.15
CA GLN A 36 9.21 -0.84 10.92
C GLN A 36 8.35 -0.97 9.66
N GLY A 37 7.22 -1.67 9.68
CA GLY A 37 6.32 -1.78 8.53
C GLY A 37 5.84 -0.40 8.05
N PRO A 38 5.09 0.35 8.87
CA PRO A 38 4.62 1.69 8.52
C PRO A 38 5.74 2.69 8.23
N ILE A 39 6.87 2.61 8.95
CA ILE A 39 7.99 3.55 8.79
C ILE A 39 8.73 3.35 7.46
N LYS A 40 8.96 2.10 7.04
CA LYS A 40 9.59 1.80 5.75
C LYS A 40 8.68 2.20 4.58
N ASP A 41 7.37 2.01 4.72
CA ASP A 41 6.41 2.43 3.70
C ASP A 41 6.24 3.96 3.63
N ALA A 42 6.28 4.66 4.77
CA ALA A 42 6.29 6.12 4.81
C ALA A 42 7.51 6.71 4.10
N LYS A 43 8.71 6.13 4.28
CA LYS A 43 9.92 6.55 3.57
C LYS A 43 9.81 6.33 2.06
N ARG A 44 9.35 5.16 1.61
CA ARG A 44 9.13 4.86 0.18
C ARG A 44 8.14 5.84 -0.47
N VAL A 45 7.08 6.21 0.26
CA VAL A 45 6.09 7.17 -0.24
C VAL A 45 6.65 8.59 -0.26
N ALA A 46 7.45 8.97 0.74
CA ALA A 46 8.12 10.27 0.78
C ALA A 46 9.14 10.43 -0.37
N GLU A 47 9.98 9.43 -0.61
CA GLU A 47 10.95 9.41 -1.71
C GLU A 47 10.25 9.51 -3.07
N LYS A 48 9.22 8.68 -3.32
CA LYS A 48 8.43 8.75 -4.56
C LYS A 48 7.69 10.07 -4.73
N LYS A 49 7.32 10.76 -3.64
CA LYS A 49 6.70 12.10 -3.71
C LYS A 49 7.72 13.18 -4.04
N ALA A 50 8.93 13.09 -3.49
CA ALA A 50 10.03 13.99 -3.82
C ALA A 50 10.44 13.87 -5.28
N GLU A 51 10.65 12.64 -5.78
CA GLU A 51 10.97 12.38 -7.19
C GLU A 51 9.89 12.93 -8.14
N LYS A 52 8.61 12.71 -7.81
CA LYS A 52 7.49 13.25 -8.61
C LYS A 52 7.41 14.76 -8.56
N ALA A 53 7.74 15.39 -7.43
CA ALA A 53 7.76 16.84 -7.30
C ALA A 53 8.90 17.45 -8.14
N GLU A 54 10.08 16.83 -8.13
CA GLU A 54 11.22 17.23 -8.97
C GLU A 54 10.91 17.05 -10.46
N GLU A 55 10.37 15.89 -10.87
CA GLU A 55 9.93 15.69 -12.26
C GLU A 55 8.87 16.70 -12.71
N GLN A 56 7.92 17.06 -11.83
CA GLN A 56 6.90 18.05 -12.12
C GLN A 56 7.49 19.45 -12.24
N GLN A 57 8.46 19.80 -11.39
CA GLN A 57 9.17 21.08 -11.50
C GLN A 57 9.99 21.16 -12.78
N ILE A 58 10.73 20.10 -13.13
CA ILE A 58 11.51 20.01 -14.37
C ILE A 58 10.58 20.09 -15.60
N LYS A 59 9.45 19.38 -15.59
CA LYS A 59 8.44 19.45 -16.68
C LYS A 59 7.74 20.82 -16.78
N LYS A 60 7.71 21.59 -15.70
CA LYS A 60 7.12 22.95 -15.67
C LYS A 60 8.12 24.01 -16.11
N SER A 61 9.41 23.81 -15.86
CA SER A 61 10.49 24.72 -16.27
C SER A 61 10.96 24.51 -17.72
N LEU A 62 10.75 23.32 -18.30
CA LEU A 62 10.95 23.14 -19.74
C LEU A 62 9.77 23.78 -20.50
N PRO A 63 10.01 24.69 -21.46
CA PRO A 63 8.96 25.16 -22.34
C PRO A 63 8.51 23.96 -23.17
N SER A 64 7.25 23.55 -23.01
CA SER A 64 6.64 22.54 -23.87
C SER A 64 6.73 23.06 -25.31
N SER A 65 7.54 22.40 -26.12
CA SER A 65 7.58 22.67 -27.55
C SER A 65 6.16 22.50 -28.10
N GLY A 66 5.73 23.30 -29.09
CA GLY A 66 4.34 23.27 -29.58
C GLY A 66 3.84 21.88 -30.04
N LEU A 67 4.78 20.96 -30.31
CA LEU A 67 4.53 19.54 -30.62
C LEU A 67 3.97 18.76 -29.42
N ASP A 68 4.40 19.09 -28.19
CA ASP A 68 4.00 18.42 -26.96
C ASP A 68 2.55 18.76 -26.57
N GLU A 69 2.12 20.01 -26.78
CA GLU A 69 0.74 20.42 -26.51
C GLU A 69 -0.25 19.84 -27.52
N ALA A 70 0.13 19.78 -28.80
CA ALA A 70 -0.66 19.12 -29.83
C ALA A 70 -0.80 17.61 -29.54
N ALA A 71 0.28 16.94 -29.13
CA ALA A 71 0.25 15.53 -28.74
C ALA A 71 -0.59 15.29 -27.48
N LYS A 72 -0.49 16.14 -26.45
CA LYS A 72 -1.35 16.09 -25.26
C LYS A 72 -2.81 16.31 -25.62
N GLN A 73 -3.11 17.26 -26.51
CA GLN A 73 -4.48 17.54 -26.94
C GLN A 73 -5.08 16.37 -27.73
N LYS A 74 -4.28 15.73 -28.61
CA LYS A 74 -4.68 14.50 -29.31
C LYS A 74 -4.98 13.36 -28.33
N LYS A 75 -4.14 13.16 -27.31
CA LYS A 75 -4.37 12.16 -26.25
C LYS A 75 -5.63 12.47 -25.43
N ARG A 76 -5.84 13.74 -25.04
CA ARG A 76 -7.05 14.19 -24.35
C ARG A 76 -8.31 13.93 -25.18
N ASN A 77 -8.28 14.26 -26.46
CA ASN A 77 -9.40 14.04 -27.37
C ASN A 77 -9.67 12.54 -27.58
N PHE A 78 -8.62 11.71 -27.70
CA PHE A 78 -8.77 10.26 -27.79
C PHE A 78 -9.44 9.68 -26.54
N ASN A 79 -8.97 10.06 -25.35
CA ASN A 79 -9.57 9.59 -24.09
C ASN A 79 -11.03 10.05 -23.92
N LYS A 80 -11.37 11.25 -24.38
CA LYS A 80 -12.76 11.74 -24.38
C LYS A 80 -13.64 10.91 -25.32
N ASN A 81 -13.19 10.71 -26.56
CA ASN A 81 -13.93 9.91 -27.54
C ASN A 81 -14.15 8.46 -27.04
N ASP A 82 -13.12 7.84 -26.46
CA ASP A 82 -13.23 6.50 -25.89
C ASP A 82 -14.22 6.46 -24.72
N HIS A 83 -14.18 7.45 -23.83
CA HIS A 83 -15.13 7.58 -22.73
C HIS A 83 -16.57 7.75 -23.21
N ASP A 84 -16.79 8.60 -24.22
CA ASP A 84 -18.11 8.84 -24.80
C ASP A 84 -18.66 7.55 -25.46
N PHE A 85 -17.80 6.80 -26.15
CA PHE A 85 -18.16 5.50 -26.72
C PHE A 85 -18.52 4.47 -25.64
N GLN A 86 -17.75 4.40 -24.55
CA GLN A 86 -18.07 3.54 -23.40
C GLN A 86 -19.43 3.90 -22.78
N GLN A 87 -19.76 5.19 -22.67
CA GLN A 87 -21.07 5.62 -22.16
C GLN A 87 -22.21 5.22 -23.11
N GLU A 88 -22.01 5.37 -24.43
CA GLU A 88 -23.02 4.99 -25.42
C GLU A 88 -23.28 3.47 -25.41
N LEU A 89 -22.21 2.67 -25.33
CA LEU A 89 -22.31 1.23 -25.15
C LEU A 89 -23.07 0.90 -23.87
N LYS A 90 -22.74 1.53 -22.75
CA LYS A 90 -23.45 1.33 -21.48
C LYS A 90 -24.94 1.60 -21.61
N LYS A 91 -25.34 2.69 -22.29
CA LYS A 91 -26.75 3.02 -22.55
C LYS A 91 -27.43 1.95 -23.40
N LYS A 92 -26.80 1.49 -24.49
CA LYS A 92 -27.33 0.44 -25.38
C LYS A 92 -27.53 -0.88 -24.64
N TYR A 93 -26.53 -1.32 -23.87
CA TYR A 93 -26.64 -2.55 -23.08
C TYR A 93 -27.69 -2.44 -21.99
N THR A 94 -27.79 -1.29 -21.31
CA THR A 94 -28.82 -1.07 -20.29
C THR A 94 -30.23 -1.08 -20.90
N ALA A 95 -30.40 -0.61 -22.14
CA ALA A 95 -31.69 -0.63 -22.83
C ALA A 95 -32.11 -2.03 -23.31
N ILE A 96 -31.15 -2.84 -23.77
CA ILE A 96 -31.41 -4.21 -24.26
C ILE A 96 -31.54 -5.20 -23.09
N GLN A 97 -30.73 -5.03 -22.05
CA GLN A 97 -30.75 -5.80 -20.82
C GLN A 97 -30.58 -4.82 -19.66
N PRO A 98 -31.68 -4.34 -19.06
CA PRO A 98 -31.53 -3.64 -17.80
C PRO A 98 -30.85 -4.60 -16.85
N LEU A 99 -29.68 -4.23 -16.30
CA LEU A 99 -29.05 -4.94 -15.18
C LEU A 99 -29.93 -4.75 -13.95
N THR A 100 -31.15 -5.29 -14.02
CA THR A 100 -31.89 -5.74 -12.87
C THR A 100 -30.96 -6.76 -12.23
N GLY A 101 -30.49 -6.50 -11.01
CA GLY A 101 -29.59 -7.39 -10.28
C GLY A 101 -30.25 -8.72 -9.89
N GLU A 102 -31.15 -9.24 -10.73
CA GLU A 102 -31.91 -10.46 -10.60
C GLU A 102 -31.13 -11.57 -11.29
N VAL A 103 -30.47 -12.39 -10.47
CA VAL A 103 -29.83 -13.62 -10.93
C VAL A 103 -30.90 -14.71 -10.91
N VAL A 104 -31.25 -15.24 -12.07
CA VAL A 104 -32.18 -16.38 -12.18
C VAL A 104 -31.38 -17.67 -12.00
N THR A 105 -31.67 -18.39 -10.93
CA THR A 105 -31.06 -19.69 -10.62
C THR A 105 -31.64 -20.78 -11.53
N LYS A 106 -30.98 -21.94 -11.69
CA LYS A 106 -31.46 -23.05 -12.55
C LYS A 106 -32.89 -23.51 -12.21
N ASP A 107 -33.33 -23.26 -10.99
CA ASP A 107 -34.64 -23.60 -10.45
C ASP A 107 -35.69 -22.48 -10.64
N GLY A 108 -35.35 -21.41 -11.37
CA GLY A 108 -36.26 -20.29 -11.66
C GLY A 108 -36.42 -19.28 -10.52
N GLU A 109 -35.72 -19.46 -9.40
CA GLU A 109 -35.76 -18.53 -8.28
C GLU A 109 -34.96 -17.25 -8.59
N VAL A 110 -35.62 -16.11 -8.36
CA VAL A 110 -35.09 -14.76 -8.59
C VAL A 110 -34.46 -14.24 -7.30
N VAL A 111 -33.13 -14.18 -7.25
CA VAL A 111 -32.40 -13.61 -6.09
C VAL A 111 -32.04 -12.16 -6.40
N LYS A 112 -32.58 -11.21 -5.63
CA LYS A 112 -32.15 -9.81 -5.67
C LYS A 112 -30.84 -9.64 -4.91
N LYS A 113 -29.83 -9.11 -5.59
CA LYS A 113 -28.54 -8.75 -5.00
C LYS A 113 -28.58 -7.43 -4.26
#